data_AF-A0A267MKJ8-F1
#
_entry.id   AF-A0A267MKJ8-F1
#
_cell.length_a   1.000
_cell.length_b   1.000
_cell.length_c   1.000
_cell.angle_alpha   90.00
_cell.angle_beta   90.00
_cell.angle_gamma   90.00
#
_symmetry.space_group_name_H-M   'P 1'
#
loop_
_entity.id
_entity.type
_entity.pdbx_description
1 polymer ?
#
loop_
_entity_poly.entity_id
_entity_poly.type
_entity_poly.pdbx_seq_one_letter_code
_entity_poly.pdbx_strand_id
1 'polypeptide(L)'
;MKTTEKKNGLFFKFLDTIEKVGNRLPHPVTIFLLFSLAVMVISHIAAKAGVQIDFTMIDRKTNEVKDVTIQAVTLLDADGIRYMFSKAVKNFTGFAPLGTVLVAMLGVGVAEGTGLISALLRKLVLSTPKKLITMVVVFAGIMSNVASDAGYVVLVPLGAIVFLSFGRHPLAGLAAAFAGVSGGFSANLLVGTVDPLLGGISTEAARFISEGYTVAPTANWYFMIVSTFIITAIGTLVTEKIVEPRLGEYKGEEAVDLDELTADEKRGLRMAGIALLIFVGTIVALVVPEGAILRNPETGGIMKGSAFMAGLVPIITLFFLIPGVAYGIAAKTVKSDKDVVRFMSKAMSTMGGYLVLAFVAAQFVAYFKYTNLGTILAVKGADFLQATGMTGLPMIIGFIIVSAFINLFIGSASAKWAIMAPVFIPMLMRIGYSPEFTQVAYRIGDSTTNIISPLMSYFAVIVAFAQKYDKKIGIGTLISTMVPYSMMFLLGWSILLIIWFITGAPIGPDAFIKLPM
;
A
#
# COMPACT_ATOMS: atom_id res chain seq x y z
N MET A 1 -16.79 -23.09 -31.51
CA MET A 1 -18.23 -22.92 -31.82
C MET A 1 -18.93 -22.43 -30.54
N LYS A 2 -19.73 -21.36 -30.66
CA LYS A 2 -20.40 -20.56 -29.60
C LYS A 2 -19.49 -19.82 -28.61
N THR A 3 -18.92 -18.71 -29.08
CA THR A 3 -18.65 -17.52 -28.25
C THR A 3 -19.96 -17.07 -27.61
N THR A 4 -20.21 -17.47 -26.37
CA THR A 4 -21.22 -16.81 -25.54
C THR A 4 -20.79 -15.36 -25.34
N GLU A 5 -21.38 -14.45 -26.11
CA GLU A 5 -21.48 -13.05 -25.75
C GLU A 5 -22.11 -12.97 -24.35
N LYS A 6 -21.27 -12.83 -23.31
CA LYS A 6 -21.76 -12.41 -22.00
C LYS A 6 -22.39 -11.03 -22.22
N LYS A 7 -23.68 -10.91 -21.90
CA LYS A 7 -24.38 -9.63 -21.82
C LYS A 7 -23.63 -8.74 -20.80
N ASN A 8 -22.66 -7.95 -21.26
CA ASN A 8 -21.90 -7.06 -20.40
C ASN A 8 -22.86 -5.98 -19.89
N GLY A 9 -23.24 -6.09 -18.61
CA GLY A 9 -24.01 -5.06 -17.90
C GLY A 9 -23.30 -3.71 -17.96
N LEU A 10 -24.05 -2.63 -17.68
CA LEU A 10 -23.56 -1.25 -17.79
C LEU A 10 -22.23 -1.02 -17.03
N PHE A 11 -22.06 -1.71 -15.90
CA PHE A 11 -20.82 -1.71 -15.11
C PHE A 11 -19.62 -2.32 -15.85
N PHE A 12 -19.77 -3.47 -16.50
CA PHE A 12 -18.68 -4.06 -17.29
C PHE A 12 -18.30 -3.18 -18.48
N LYS A 13 -19.27 -2.55 -19.14
CA LYS A 13 -19.00 -1.56 -20.21
C LYS A 13 -18.25 -0.34 -19.69
N PHE A 14 -18.58 0.15 -18.49
CA PHE A 14 -17.84 1.23 -17.84
C PHE A 14 -16.39 0.84 -17.59
N LEU A 15 -16.14 -0.35 -17.04
CA LEU A 15 -14.78 -0.84 -16.82
C LEU A 15 -14.02 -1.04 -18.14
N ASP A 16 -14.69 -1.52 -19.20
CA ASP A 16 -14.09 -1.65 -20.54
C ASP A 16 -13.71 -0.27 -21.11
N THR A 17 -14.50 0.78 -20.84
CA THR A 17 -14.14 2.15 -21.20
C THR A 17 -12.91 2.63 -20.44
N ILE A 18 -12.86 2.42 -19.12
CA ILE A 18 -11.67 2.76 -18.31
C ILE A 18 -10.44 2.06 -18.87
N GLU A 19 -10.54 0.78 -19.18
CA GLU A 19 -9.44 0.00 -19.73
C GLU A 19 -9.00 0.50 -21.10
N LYS A 20 -9.95 0.75 -22.01
CA LYS A 20 -9.67 1.29 -23.35
C LYS A 20 -9.01 2.66 -23.27
N VAL A 21 -9.49 3.55 -22.41
CA VAL A 21 -8.91 4.88 -22.22
C VAL A 21 -7.53 4.76 -21.56
N GLY A 22 -7.40 3.94 -20.51
CA GLY A 22 -6.16 3.74 -19.79
C GLY A 22 -5.06 3.08 -20.63
N ASN A 23 -5.40 2.15 -21.51
CA ASN A 23 -4.44 1.49 -22.41
C ASN A 23 -4.10 2.30 -23.66
N ARG A 24 -4.87 3.35 -23.97
CA ARG A 24 -4.47 4.37 -24.96
C ARG A 24 -3.41 5.32 -24.40
N LEU A 25 -3.25 5.38 -23.08
CA LEU A 25 -2.17 6.13 -22.48
C LEU A 25 -0.82 5.48 -22.85
N PRO A 26 0.25 6.28 -23.02
CA PRO A 26 1.55 5.75 -23.37
C PRO A 26 2.13 4.91 -22.23
N HIS A 27 3.29 4.28 -22.45
CA HIS A 27 3.95 3.44 -21.46
C HIS A 27 4.05 4.14 -20.08
N PRO A 28 3.92 3.43 -18.93
CA PRO A 28 4.07 3.96 -17.57
C PRO A 28 5.16 5.04 -17.40
N VAL A 29 6.35 4.74 -17.91
CA VAL A 29 7.52 5.65 -17.88
C VAL A 29 7.19 6.97 -18.57
N THR A 30 6.58 6.93 -19.75
CA THR A 30 6.15 8.10 -20.50
C THR A 30 5.08 8.89 -19.76
N ILE A 31 4.12 8.22 -19.11
CA ILE A 31 3.11 8.90 -18.29
C ILE A 31 3.76 9.70 -17.17
N PHE A 32 4.70 9.11 -16.42
CA PHE A 32 5.40 9.82 -15.35
C PHE A 32 6.31 10.94 -15.88
N LEU A 33 6.89 10.80 -17.07
CA LEU A 33 7.61 11.88 -17.75
C LEU A 33 6.65 13.03 -18.08
N LEU A 34 5.49 12.73 -18.67
CA LEU A 34 4.47 13.72 -18.98
C LEU A 34 3.93 14.40 -17.73
N PHE A 35 3.71 13.67 -16.64
CA PHE A 35 3.34 14.25 -15.35
C PHE A 35 4.43 15.14 -14.78
N SER A 36 5.71 14.77 -14.90
CA SER A 36 6.83 15.62 -14.49
C SER A 36 6.84 16.93 -15.28
N LEU A 37 6.66 16.86 -16.61
CA LEU A 37 6.55 18.03 -17.48
C LEU A 37 5.32 18.88 -17.15
N ALA A 38 4.17 18.24 -16.90
CA ALA A 38 2.95 18.93 -16.51
C ALA A 38 3.14 19.67 -15.18
N VAL A 39 3.79 19.05 -14.18
CA VAL A 39 4.13 19.70 -12.91
C VAL A 39 5.04 20.91 -13.15
N MET A 40 6.03 20.82 -14.05
CA MET A 40 6.88 21.97 -14.39
C MET A 40 6.07 23.14 -14.95
N VAL A 41 5.14 22.87 -15.87
CA VAL A 41 4.29 23.91 -16.49
C VAL A 41 3.27 24.46 -15.49
N ILE A 42 2.55 23.59 -14.78
CA ILE A 42 1.51 23.98 -13.82
C ILE A 42 2.13 24.78 -12.67
N SER A 43 3.28 24.34 -12.16
CA SER A 43 3.99 25.07 -11.10
C SER A 43 4.44 26.45 -11.55
N HIS A 44 4.89 26.60 -12.80
CA HIS A 44 5.22 27.89 -13.36
C HIS A 44 4.02 28.82 -13.46
N ILE A 45 2.88 28.32 -13.95
CA ILE A 45 1.64 29.10 -14.05
C ILE A 45 1.15 29.50 -12.65
N ALA A 46 1.13 28.57 -11.69
CA ALA A 46 0.69 28.81 -10.33
C ALA A 46 1.59 29.82 -9.60
N ALA A 47 2.91 29.70 -9.75
CA ALA A 47 3.88 30.65 -9.20
C ALA A 47 3.70 32.05 -9.80
N LYS A 48 3.53 32.15 -11.14
CA LYS A 48 3.30 33.43 -11.82
C LYS A 48 1.97 34.08 -11.43
N ALA A 49 0.95 33.27 -11.16
CA ALA A 49 -0.33 33.75 -10.63
C ALA A 49 -0.28 34.14 -9.14
N GLY A 50 0.86 33.98 -8.47
CA GLY A 50 1.01 34.29 -7.05
C GLY A 50 0.19 33.39 -6.15
N VAL A 51 -0.07 32.14 -6.56
CA VAL A 51 -0.85 31.20 -5.76
C VAL A 51 -0.10 30.89 -4.46
N GLN A 52 -0.67 31.33 -3.36
CA GLN A 52 -0.20 31.06 -2.01
C GLN A 52 -1.33 30.55 -1.13
N ILE A 53 -0.95 29.79 -0.11
CA ILE A 53 -1.84 29.29 0.92
C ILE A 53 -1.23 29.59 2.29
N ASP A 54 -2.07 30.04 3.20
CA ASP A 54 -1.76 30.18 4.60
C ASP A 54 -2.50 29.08 5.33
N PHE A 55 -1.76 28.21 6.02
CA PHE A 55 -2.36 27.12 6.75
C PHE A 55 -1.48 26.70 7.92
N THR A 56 -2.12 26.13 8.93
CA THR A 56 -1.45 25.55 10.07
C THR A 56 -1.07 24.11 9.73
N MET A 57 0.19 23.73 9.95
CA MET A 57 0.65 22.34 9.81
C MET A 57 1.36 21.84 11.07
N ILE A 58 1.35 20.52 11.23
CA ILE A 58 2.12 19.85 12.28
C ILE A 58 3.44 19.38 11.70
N ASP A 59 4.54 19.85 12.27
CA ASP A 59 5.88 19.40 11.94
C ASP A 59 6.07 17.94 12.39
N ARG A 60 6.28 17.02 11.45
CA ARG A 60 6.38 15.59 11.75
C ARG A 60 7.60 15.21 12.57
N LYS A 61 8.60 16.09 12.68
CA LYS A 61 9.82 15.82 13.45
C LYS A 61 9.69 16.31 14.88
N THR A 62 9.15 17.50 15.07
CA THR A 62 9.03 18.12 16.39
C THR A 62 7.67 17.91 17.04
N ASN A 63 6.66 17.46 16.26
CA ASN A 63 5.24 17.48 16.62
C ASN A 63 4.74 18.88 17.00
N GLU A 64 5.45 19.93 16.60
CA GLU A 64 5.03 21.30 16.86
C GLU A 64 4.11 21.82 15.76
N VAL A 65 3.28 22.76 16.17
CA VAL A 65 2.28 23.39 15.34
C VAL A 65 2.86 24.68 14.81
N LYS A 66 2.84 24.86 13.50
CA LYS A 66 3.42 26.01 12.82
C LYS A 66 2.43 26.57 11.83
N ASP A 67 2.22 27.87 11.88
CA ASP A 67 1.57 28.61 10.81
C ASP A 67 2.59 28.79 9.69
N VAL A 68 2.24 28.29 8.50
CA VAL A 68 3.14 28.29 7.36
C VAL A 68 2.42 28.90 6.17
N THR A 69 3.03 29.95 5.64
CA THR A 69 2.71 30.46 4.30
C THR A 69 3.52 29.67 3.29
N ILE A 70 2.84 28.94 2.42
CA ILE A 70 3.49 28.23 1.31
C ILE A 70 3.03 28.82 -0.01
N GLN A 71 4.00 29.18 -0.85
CA GLN A 71 3.76 29.64 -2.21
C GLN A 71 4.04 28.51 -3.21
N ALA A 72 3.33 28.55 -4.35
CA ALA A 72 3.68 27.73 -5.49
C ALA A 72 5.10 28.10 -5.96
N VAL A 73 5.97 27.10 -6.06
CA VAL A 73 7.36 27.28 -6.52
C VAL A 73 7.47 26.72 -7.92
N THR A 74 8.02 27.51 -8.86
CA THR A 74 8.24 27.08 -10.24
C THR A 74 9.48 26.19 -10.33
N LEU A 75 9.46 25.21 -11.26
CA LEU A 75 10.67 24.46 -11.64
C LEU A 75 11.43 25.08 -12.83
N LEU A 76 10.81 26.04 -13.50
CA LEU A 76 11.34 26.68 -14.71
C LEU A 76 12.18 27.94 -14.43
N ASP A 77 12.54 28.19 -13.18
CA ASP A 77 13.51 29.22 -12.80
C ASP A 77 14.92 28.62 -12.63
N ALA A 78 15.92 29.47 -12.37
CA ALA A 78 17.31 29.03 -12.24
C ALA A 78 17.49 27.99 -11.11
N ASP A 79 16.81 28.18 -9.97
CA ASP A 79 16.94 27.29 -8.82
C ASP A 79 16.20 25.97 -9.01
N GLY A 80 15.03 25.99 -9.65
CA GLY A 80 14.29 24.81 -10.08
C GLY A 80 15.09 23.96 -11.07
N ILE A 81 15.72 24.58 -12.06
CA ILE A 81 16.60 23.88 -13.01
C ILE A 81 17.82 23.28 -12.28
N ARG A 82 18.49 24.06 -11.42
CA ARG A 82 19.59 23.54 -10.59
C ARG A 82 19.14 22.39 -9.70
N TYR A 83 17.95 22.46 -9.13
CA TYR A 83 17.36 21.41 -8.31
C TYR A 83 17.16 20.12 -9.11
N MET A 84 16.54 20.20 -10.30
CA MET A 84 16.29 19.04 -11.15
C MET A 84 17.59 18.29 -11.48
N PHE A 85 18.64 19.01 -11.91
CA PHE A 85 19.92 18.39 -12.26
C PHE A 85 20.70 17.90 -11.03
N SER A 86 20.77 18.69 -9.96
CA SER A 86 21.58 18.34 -8.78
C SER A 86 20.96 17.27 -7.89
N LYS A 87 19.62 17.09 -7.91
CA LYS A 87 18.91 16.14 -7.05
C LYS A 87 18.44 14.87 -7.75
N ALA A 88 18.54 14.77 -9.08
CA ALA A 88 18.03 13.61 -9.83
C ALA A 88 18.44 12.24 -9.24
N VAL A 89 19.73 12.06 -8.95
CA VAL A 89 20.26 10.82 -8.36
C VAL A 89 19.75 10.61 -6.94
N LYS A 90 19.77 11.67 -6.10
CA LYS A 90 19.31 11.58 -4.70
C LYS A 90 17.81 11.31 -4.61
N ASN A 91 17.02 11.85 -5.53
CA ASN A 91 15.59 11.58 -5.65
C ASN A 91 15.36 10.11 -5.96
N PHE A 92 16.13 9.56 -6.91
CA PHE A 92 16.03 8.15 -7.30
C PHE A 92 16.45 7.21 -6.17
N THR A 93 17.66 7.36 -5.62
CA THR A 93 18.17 6.47 -4.57
C THR A 93 17.44 6.63 -3.24
N GLY A 94 16.88 7.82 -2.98
CA GLY A 94 16.02 8.11 -1.82
C GLY A 94 14.55 7.76 -2.02
N PHE A 95 14.17 7.23 -3.19
CA PHE A 95 12.80 6.79 -3.44
C PHE A 95 12.52 5.52 -2.63
N ALA A 96 11.70 5.65 -1.59
CA ALA A 96 11.51 4.60 -0.58
C ALA A 96 11.25 3.18 -1.17
N PRO A 97 10.36 3.00 -2.17
CA PRO A 97 10.13 1.68 -2.77
C PRO A 97 11.35 1.03 -3.42
N LEU A 98 12.29 1.84 -3.93
CA LEU A 98 13.42 1.35 -4.70
C LEU A 98 14.29 0.43 -3.85
N GLY A 99 14.75 0.92 -2.70
CA GLY A 99 15.61 0.16 -1.80
C GLY A 99 14.87 -1.04 -1.20
N THR A 100 13.62 -0.85 -0.79
CA THR A 100 12.83 -1.90 -0.13
C THR A 100 12.61 -3.10 -1.06
N VAL A 101 12.21 -2.83 -2.30
CA VAL A 101 11.90 -3.86 -3.30
C VAL A 101 13.16 -4.59 -3.73
N LEU A 102 14.23 -3.88 -4.09
CA LEU A 102 15.45 -4.51 -4.57
C LEU A 102 16.07 -5.43 -3.51
N VAL A 103 16.13 -4.98 -2.26
CA VAL A 103 16.71 -5.77 -1.16
C VAL A 103 15.86 -6.99 -0.84
N ALA A 104 14.53 -6.86 -0.80
CA ALA A 104 13.65 -8.00 -0.58
C ALA A 104 13.70 -9.02 -1.74
N MET A 105 13.80 -8.55 -2.98
CA MET A 105 13.91 -9.40 -4.17
C MET A 105 15.19 -10.25 -4.20
N LEU A 106 16.25 -9.88 -3.48
CA LEU A 106 17.42 -10.75 -3.32
C LEU A 106 17.06 -12.05 -2.58
N GLY A 107 16.26 -11.95 -1.51
CA GLY A 107 15.82 -13.10 -0.73
C GLY A 107 14.78 -13.92 -1.47
N VAL A 108 13.74 -13.25 -2.00
CA VAL A 108 12.69 -13.90 -2.79
C VAL A 108 13.27 -14.59 -4.02
N GLY A 109 14.21 -13.95 -4.72
CA GLY A 109 14.89 -14.51 -5.88
C GLY A 109 15.63 -15.81 -5.58
N VAL A 110 16.24 -15.94 -4.40
CA VAL A 110 16.85 -17.20 -3.98
C VAL A 110 15.79 -18.24 -3.64
N ALA A 111 14.78 -17.91 -2.85
CA ALA A 111 13.71 -18.85 -2.50
C ALA A 111 12.96 -19.39 -3.74
N GLU A 112 12.72 -18.53 -4.73
CA GLU A 112 12.12 -18.93 -6.00
C GLU A 112 13.12 -19.74 -6.85
N GLY A 113 14.36 -19.25 -6.99
CA GLY A 113 15.41 -19.90 -7.78
C GLY A 113 15.81 -21.29 -7.28
N THR A 114 15.75 -21.54 -5.96
CA THR A 114 16.02 -22.86 -5.40
C THR A 114 14.87 -23.85 -5.56
N GLY A 115 13.67 -23.37 -5.90
CA GLY A 115 12.45 -24.17 -6.01
C GLY A 115 11.64 -24.30 -4.72
N LEU A 116 12.02 -23.61 -3.63
CA LEU A 116 11.29 -23.64 -2.36
C LEU A 116 9.85 -23.16 -2.55
N ILE A 117 9.68 -22.03 -3.23
CA ILE A 117 8.35 -21.44 -3.47
C ILE A 117 7.48 -22.43 -4.27
N SER A 118 7.99 -22.97 -5.38
CA SER A 118 7.29 -23.96 -6.21
C SER A 118 6.89 -25.22 -5.44
N ALA A 119 7.75 -25.74 -4.56
CA ALA A 119 7.45 -26.90 -3.74
C ALA A 119 6.41 -26.62 -2.65
N LEU A 120 6.48 -25.46 -2.00
CA LEU A 120 5.46 -25.02 -1.03
C LEU A 120 4.09 -24.85 -1.69
N LEU A 121 4.07 -24.31 -2.91
CA LEU A 121 2.83 -24.10 -3.66
C LEU A 121 2.16 -25.42 -4.03
N ARG A 122 2.90 -26.38 -4.58
CA ARG A 122 2.38 -27.74 -4.84
C ARG A 122 1.80 -28.36 -3.57
N LYS A 123 2.52 -28.28 -2.45
CA LYS A 123 2.04 -28.79 -1.16
C LYS A 123 0.75 -28.10 -0.71
N LEU A 124 0.67 -26.78 -0.87
CA LEU A 124 -0.49 -25.98 -0.47
C LEU A 124 -1.72 -26.29 -1.32
N VAL A 125 -1.55 -26.49 -2.64
CA VAL A 125 -2.64 -26.89 -3.55
C VAL A 125 -3.23 -28.23 -3.19
N LEU A 126 -2.38 -29.21 -2.88
CA LEU A 126 -2.81 -30.55 -2.51
C LEU A 126 -3.51 -30.60 -1.13
N SER A 127 -3.33 -29.56 -0.29
CA SER A 127 -3.76 -29.59 1.12
C SER A 127 -4.87 -28.61 1.49
N THR A 128 -5.27 -27.69 0.60
CA THR A 128 -6.16 -26.56 0.96
C THR A 128 -7.50 -26.59 0.23
N PRO A 129 -8.64 -26.35 0.91
CA PRO A 129 -9.94 -26.20 0.25
C PRO A 129 -9.95 -25.01 -0.71
N LYS A 130 -10.23 -25.28 -2.00
CA LYS A 130 -10.22 -24.28 -3.07
C LYS A 130 -11.08 -23.03 -2.80
N LYS A 131 -12.15 -23.19 -2.02
CA LYS A 131 -13.13 -22.13 -1.73
C LYS A 131 -12.62 -21.03 -0.78
N LEU A 132 -11.52 -21.26 -0.04
CA LEU A 132 -11.02 -20.29 0.95
C LEU A 132 -9.80 -19.49 0.49
N ILE A 133 -9.20 -19.87 -0.64
CA ILE A 133 -7.92 -19.30 -1.09
C ILE A 133 -8.03 -17.78 -1.27
N THR A 134 -9.07 -17.31 -1.94
CA THR A 134 -9.26 -15.88 -2.18
C THR A 134 -9.36 -15.12 -0.86
N MET A 135 -10.18 -15.63 0.06
CA MET A 135 -10.37 -15.03 1.38
C MET A 135 -9.06 -14.97 2.16
N VAL A 136 -8.30 -16.06 2.17
CA VAL A 136 -6.99 -16.13 2.85
C VAL A 136 -6.00 -15.14 2.23
N VAL A 137 -5.96 -15.02 0.89
CA VAL A 137 -5.05 -14.10 0.20
C VAL A 137 -5.39 -12.65 0.51
N VAL A 138 -6.67 -12.27 0.45
CA VAL A 138 -7.10 -10.89 0.78
C VAL A 138 -6.82 -10.61 2.26
N PHE A 139 -7.20 -11.51 3.16
CA PHE A 139 -7.00 -11.36 4.60
C PHE A 139 -5.51 -11.23 4.97
N ALA A 140 -4.67 -12.11 4.42
CA ALA A 140 -3.22 -12.03 4.61
C ALA A 140 -2.66 -10.70 4.08
N GLY A 141 -3.17 -10.22 2.95
CA GLY A 141 -2.86 -8.89 2.42
C GLY A 141 -3.16 -7.77 3.42
N ILE A 142 -4.36 -7.75 4.01
CA ILE A 142 -4.77 -6.73 4.99
C ILE A 142 -3.85 -6.78 6.22
N MET A 143 -3.64 -7.97 6.78
CA MET A 143 -2.81 -8.18 7.97
C MET A 143 -1.33 -7.82 7.76
N SER A 144 -0.88 -7.71 6.51
CA SER A 144 0.51 -7.40 6.20
C SER A 144 0.92 -5.97 6.51
N ASN A 145 -0.05 -5.07 6.76
CA ASN A 145 0.26 -3.70 7.14
C ASN A 145 1.03 -3.60 8.48
N VAL A 146 0.98 -4.63 9.34
CA VAL A 146 1.83 -4.76 10.54
C VAL A 146 3.30 -4.70 10.14
N ALA A 147 3.61 -5.29 8.98
CA ALA A 147 4.92 -5.28 8.36
C ALA A 147 5.10 -4.06 7.41
N SER A 148 4.29 -3.01 7.57
CA SER A 148 4.34 -1.79 6.76
C SER A 148 4.26 -2.11 5.26
N ASP A 149 5.23 -1.63 4.48
CA ASP A 149 5.27 -1.80 3.04
C ASP A 149 5.73 -3.20 2.56
N ALA A 150 6.11 -4.09 3.48
CA ALA A 150 6.57 -5.44 3.16
C ALA A 150 5.56 -6.25 2.33
N GLY A 151 4.26 -6.06 2.60
CA GLY A 151 3.18 -6.76 1.93
C GLY A 151 3.20 -6.56 0.41
N TYR A 152 3.59 -5.37 -0.06
CA TYR A 152 3.64 -5.06 -1.49
C TYR A 152 4.66 -5.93 -2.23
N VAL A 153 5.81 -6.18 -1.59
CA VAL A 153 6.93 -6.88 -2.24
C VAL A 153 6.75 -8.39 -2.18
N VAL A 154 6.13 -8.89 -1.11
CA VAL A 154 6.06 -10.33 -0.84
C VAL A 154 4.70 -10.91 -1.18
N LEU A 155 3.62 -10.35 -0.63
CA LEU A 155 2.30 -10.98 -0.71
C LEU A 155 1.64 -10.79 -2.06
N VAL A 156 1.87 -9.66 -2.72
CA VAL A 156 1.29 -9.41 -4.05
C VAL A 156 1.75 -10.42 -5.10
N PRO A 157 3.06 -10.66 -5.30
CA PRO A 157 3.50 -11.70 -6.23
C PRO A 157 3.10 -13.10 -5.73
N LEU A 158 3.14 -13.35 -4.42
CA LEU A 158 2.70 -14.64 -3.87
C LEU A 158 1.22 -14.93 -4.15
N GLY A 159 0.34 -13.94 -4.05
CA GLY A 159 -1.08 -14.07 -4.39
C GLY A 159 -1.30 -14.51 -5.82
N ALA A 160 -0.50 -13.98 -6.75
CA ALA A 160 -0.52 -14.39 -8.16
C ALA A 160 -0.16 -15.86 -8.33
N ILE A 161 0.93 -16.29 -7.69
CA ILE A 161 1.41 -17.67 -7.80
C ILE A 161 0.45 -18.65 -7.10
N VAL A 162 -0.13 -18.26 -5.97
CA VAL A 162 -1.16 -19.05 -5.28
C VAL A 162 -2.38 -19.24 -6.17
N PHE A 163 -2.85 -18.23 -6.90
CA PHE A 163 -3.99 -18.45 -7.81
C PHE A 163 -3.61 -19.37 -8.97
N LEU A 164 -2.44 -19.16 -9.55
CA LEU A 164 -1.93 -19.98 -10.65
C LEU A 164 -1.88 -21.47 -10.27
N SER A 165 -1.46 -21.77 -9.03
CA SER A 165 -1.31 -23.14 -8.56
C SER A 165 -2.65 -23.89 -8.41
N PHE A 166 -3.76 -23.18 -8.29
CA PHE A 166 -5.11 -23.75 -8.33
C PHE A 166 -5.76 -23.73 -9.73
N GLY A 167 -4.98 -23.43 -10.78
CA GLY A 167 -5.47 -23.27 -12.15
C GLY A 167 -6.35 -22.04 -12.34
N ARG A 168 -6.26 -21.07 -11.42
CA ARG A 168 -7.00 -19.80 -11.47
C ARG A 168 -6.17 -18.71 -12.12
N HIS A 169 -6.81 -17.61 -12.52
CA HIS A 169 -6.12 -16.54 -13.21
C HIS A 169 -5.10 -15.84 -12.27
N PRO A 170 -3.78 -15.84 -12.56
CA PRO A 170 -2.75 -15.28 -11.67
C PRO A 170 -2.95 -13.78 -11.42
N LEU A 171 -3.37 -13.02 -12.44
CA LEU A 171 -3.70 -11.59 -12.25
C LEU A 171 -4.87 -11.36 -11.28
N ALA A 172 -5.80 -12.30 -11.14
CA ALA A 172 -6.86 -12.19 -10.14
C ALA A 172 -6.31 -12.35 -8.72
N GLY A 173 -5.37 -13.28 -8.53
CA GLY A 173 -4.66 -13.46 -7.26
C GLY A 173 -3.75 -12.30 -6.90
N LEU A 174 -3.03 -11.76 -7.90
CA LEU A 174 -2.27 -10.52 -7.78
C LEU A 174 -3.18 -9.37 -7.33
N ALA A 175 -4.34 -9.23 -7.98
CA ALA A 175 -5.30 -8.19 -7.64
C ALA A 175 -5.92 -8.36 -6.26
N ALA A 176 -6.27 -9.59 -5.87
CA ALA A 176 -6.80 -9.90 -4.54
C ALA A 176 -5.78 -9.54 -3.43
N ALA A 177 -4.52 -9.95 -3.60
CA ALA A 177 -3.46 -9.61 -2.66
C ALA A 177 -3.20 -8.10 -2.62
N PHE A 178 -3.10 -7.44 -3.79
CA PHE A 178 -2.88 -5.99 -3.86
C PHE A 178 -4.02 -5.19 -3.24
N ALA A 179 -5.26 -5.61 -3.47
CA ALA A 179 -6.44 -5.03 -2.81
C ALA A 179 -6.33 -5.16 -1.28
N GLY A 180 -5.97 -6.34 -0.76
CA GLY A 180 -5.75 -6.52 0.68
C GLY A 180 -4.64 -5.62 1.24
N VAL A 181 -3.44 -5.67 0.64
CA VAL A 181 -2.25 -4.92 1.09
C VAL A 181 -2.47 -3.40 1.05
N SER A 182 -3.03 -2.90 -0.05
CA SER A 182 -3.04 -1.46 -0.34
C SER A 182 -4.41 -0.82 -0.14
N GLY A 183 -5.47 -1.49 -0.62
CA GLY A 183 -6.85 -1.05 -0.45
C GLY A 183 -7.36 -1.23 0.99
N GLY A 184 -6.82 -2.24 1.70
CA GLY A 184 -7.08 -2.51 3.11
C GLY A 184 -6.02 -1.96 4.07
N PHE A 185 -5.11 -1.08 3.61
CA PHE A 185 -3.90 -0.68 4.34
C PHE A 185 -4.14 -0.20 5.79
N SER A 186 -5.23 0.55 6.04
CA SER A 186 -5.54 1.01 7.40
C SER A 186 -6.20 -0.05 8.29
N ALA A 187 -6.86 -1.07 7.73
CA ALA A 187 -7.56 -2.09 8.51
C ALA A 187 -6.56 -3.12 9.05
N ASN A 188 -6.73 -3.53 10.30
CA ASN A 188 -5.89 -4.55 10.91
C ASN A 188 -6.54 -5.09 12.20
N LEU A 189 -6.19 -6.33 12.57
CA LEU A 189 -6.53 -6.89 13.89
C LEU A 189 -5.57 -6.42 14.98
N LEU A 190 -4.35 -6.01 14.61
CA LEU A 190 -3.34 -5.52 15.54
C LEU A 190 -3.12 -4.02 15.36
N VAL A 191 -2.62 -3.36 16.41
CA VAL A 191 -2.14 -1.98 16.28
C VAL A 191 -0.82 -2.02 15.50
N GLY A 192 -0.80 -1.38 14.34
CA GLY A 192 0.35 -1.26 13.45
C GLY A 192 1.11 0.05 13.65
N THR A 193 2.08 0.31 12.78
CA THR A 193 2.88 1.55 12.81
C THR A 193 2.10 2.78 12.35
N VAL A 194 1.05 2.58 11.55
CA VAL A 194 0.18 3.65 11.06
C VAL A 194 -0.66 4.27 12.18
N ASP A 195 -1.06 3.47 13.17
CA ASP A 195 -1.95 3.90 14.24
C ASP A 195 -1.36 4.98 15.17
N PRO A 196 -0.16 4.81 15.79
CA PRO A 196 0.46 5.86 16.58
C PRO A 196 0.94 7.04 15.72
N LEU A 197 1.19 6.81 14.41
CA LEU A 197 1.59 7.87 13.49
C LEU A 197 0.42 8.82 13.20
N LEU A 198 -0.75 8.28 12.83
CA LEU A 198 -1.94 9.09 12.59
C LEU A 198 -2.47 9.67 13.90
N GLY A 199 -2.48 8.88 14.99
CA GLY A 199 -2.91 9.33 16.31
C GLY A 199 -2.06 10.48 16.86
N GLY A 200 -0.73 10.43 16.64
CA GLY A 200 0.16 11.54 17.00
C GLY A 200 -0.17 12.83 16.25
N ILE A 201 -0.41 12.75 14.94
CA ILE A 201 -0.83 13.91 14.13
C ILE A 201 -2.21 14.41 14.61
N SER A 202 -3.15 13.51 14.87
CA SER A 202 -4.48 13.88 15.35
C SER A 202 -4.46 14.52 16.74
N THR A 203 -3.54 14.11 17.60
CA THR A 203 -3.30 14.71 18.93
C THR A 203 -2.90 16.18 18.79
N GLU A 204 -1.89 16.47 17.98
CA GLU A 204 -1.41 17.85 17.84
C GLU A 204 -2.47 18.76 17.19
N ALA A 205 -3.30 18.23 16.28
CA ALA A 205 -4.41 18.99 15.71
C ALA A 205 -5.54 19.23 16.72
N ALA A 206 -5.84 18.25 17.57
CA ALA A 206 -6.88 18.36 18.60
C ALA A 206 -6.53 19.41 19.67
N ARG A 207 -5.23 19.59 19.95
CA ARG A 207 -4.73 20.58 20.92
C ARG A 207 -5.02 22.04 20.57
N PHE A 208 -5.47 22.33 19.34
CA PHE A 208 -5.93 23.69 18.98
C PHE A 208 -7.24 24.06 19.67
N ILE A 209 -8.04 23.06 20.03
CA ILE A 209 -9.33 23.23 20.70
C ILE A 209 -9.20 22.86 22.18
N SER A 210 -8.43 21.81 22.50
CA SER A 210 -8.28 21.31 23.87
C SER A 210 -6.83 20.90 24.15
N GLU A 211 -6.10 21.76 24.85
CA GLU A 211 -4.64 21.66 25.10
C GLU A 211 -4.17 20.32 25.70
N GLY A 212 -5.03 19.64 26.49
CA GLY A 212 -4.74 18.33 27.08
C GLY A 212 -5.19 17.12 26.27
N TYR A 213 -5.84 17.30 25.10
CA TYR A 213 -6.41 16.17 24.36
C TYR A 213 -5.31 15.27 23.79
N THR A 214 -5.48 13.95 23.89
CA THR A 214 -4.54 12.96 23.36
C THR A 214 -5.30 11.84 22.65
N VAL A 215 -4.92 11.58 21.41
CA VAL A 215 -5.49 10.49 20.60
C VAL A 215 -4.60 9.26 20.74
N ALA A 216 -5.12 8.23 21.40
CA ALA A 216 -4.38 7.00 21.64
C ALA A 216 -4.12 6.23 20.33
N PRO A 217 -3.02 5.46 20.22
CA PRO A 217 -2.80 4.55 19.09
C PRO A 217 -3.92 3.49 18.95
N THR A 218 -4.55 3.11 20.06
CA THR A 218 -5.66 2.15 20.09
C THR A 218 -7.02 2.77 19.73
N ALA A 219 -7.09 4.10 19.51
CA ALA A 219 -8.36 4.82 19.44
C ALA A 219 -9.26 4.44 18.27
N ASN A 220 -8.73 3.78 17.23
CA ASN A 220 -9.53 3.27 16.11
C ASN A 220 -9.63 1.74 16.08
N TRP A 221 -9.12 1.05 17.11
CA TRP A 221 -8.82 -0.38 17.03
C TRP A 221 -10.06 -1.25 16.83
N TYR A 222 -11.18 -0.97 17.53
CA TYR A 222 -12.42 -1.75 17.36
C TYR A 222 -12.99 -1.60 15.95
N PHE A 223 -12.99 -0.38 15.42
CA PHE A 223 -13.40 -0.12 14.04
C PHE A 223 -12.50 -0.85 13.04
N MET A 224 -11.18 -0.84 13.23
CA MET A 224 -10.23 -1.49 12.32
C MET A 224 -10.32 -3.03 12.36
N ILE A 225 -10.64 -3.62 13.52
CA ILE A 225 -10.90 -5.06 13.64
C ILE A 225 -12.09 -5.45 12.77
N VAL A 226 -13.23 -4.77 12.93
CA VAL A 226 -14.43 -5.07 12.12
C VAL A 226 -14.17 -4.78 10.64
N SER A 227 -13.47 -3.70 10.34
CA SER A 227 -13.06 -3.34 8.97
C SER A 227 -12.25 -4.46 8.32
N THR A 228 -11.38 -5.14 9.06
CA THR A 228 -10.56 -6.24 8.54
C THR A 228 -11.43 -7.35 7.96
N PHE A 229 -12.46 -7.79 8.70
CA PHE A 229 -13.37 -8.84 8.22
C PHE A 229 -14.26 -8.37 7.08
N ILE A 230 -14.79 -7.13 7.16
CA ILE A 230 -15.65 -6.57 6.12
C ILE A 230 -14.89 -6.40 4.80
N ILE A 231 -13.69 -5.82 4.83
CA ILE A 231 -12.85 -5.62 3.63
C ILE A 231 -12.37 -6.96 3.08
N THR A 232 -12.08 -7.95 3.94
CA THR A 232 -11.79 -9.32 3.50
C THR A 232 -12.97 -9.92 2.72
N ALA A 233 -14.19 -9.82 3.26
CA ALA A 233 -15.39 -10.33 2.61
C ALA A 233 -15.66 -9.62 1.28
N ILE A 234 -15.60 -8.28 1.26
CA ILE A 234 -15.81 -7.49 0.04
C ILE A 234 -14.73 -7.83 -1.00
N GLY A 235 -13.46 -7.91 -0.59
CA GLY A 235 -12.35 -8.22 -1.50
C GLY A 235 -12.54 -9.59 -2.13
N THR A 236 -12.93 -10.58 -1.32
CA THR A 236 -13.26 -11.92 -1.79
C THR A 236 -14.39 -11.91 -2.81
N LEU A 237 -15.50 -11.22 -2.50
CA LEU A 237 -16.65 -11.12 -3.40
C LEU A 237 -16.28 -10.43 -4.71
N VAL A 238 -15.50 -9.34 -4.67
CA VAL A 238 -15.05 -8.64 -5.87
C VAL A 238 -14.14 -9.52 -6.71
N THR A 239 -13.21 -10.26 -6.10
CA THR A 239 -12.36 -11.20 -6.83
C THR A 239 -13.18 -12.27 -7.54
N GLU A 240 -14.05 -12.97 -6.81
CA GLU A 240 -14.76 -14.14 -7.34
C GLU A 240 -15.92 -13.79 -8.28
N LYS A 241 -16.61 -12.66 -8.07
CA LYS A 241 -17.83 -12.32 -8.82
C LYS A 241 -17.60 -11.31 -9.93
N ILE A 242 -16.54 -10.50 -9.85
CA ILE A 242 -16.31 -9.41 -10.80
C ILE A 242 -14.99 -9.62 -11.55
N VAL A 243 -13.88 -9.70 -10.82
CA VAL A 243 -12.54 -9.59 -11.42
C VAL A 243 -12.11 -10.86 -12.12
N GLU A 244 -12.14 -12.02 -11.44
CA GLU A 244 -11.75 -13.29 -12.04
C GLU A 244 -12.67 -13.69 -13.21
N PRO A 245 -14.03 -13.57 -13.11
CA PRO A 245 -14.90 -13.86 -14.24
C PRO A 245 -14.71 -12.94 -15.46
N ARG A 246 -14.16 -11.74 -15.26
CA ARG A 246 -13.87 -10.77 -16.32
C ARG A 246 -12.53 -11.06 -17.00
N LEU A 247 -11.51 -11.43 -16.22
CA LEU A 247 -10.21 -11.85 -16.74
C LEU A 247 -10.32 -13.14 -17.58
N GLY A 248 -11.25 -14.03 -17.22
CA GLY A 248 -11.51 -15.27 -17.95
C GLY A 248 -10.46 -16.35 -17.68
N GLU A 249 -10.35 -17.32 -18.58
CA GLU A 249 -9.35 -18.39 -18.47
C GLU A 249 -7.95 -17.86 -18.78
N TYR A 250 -6.99 -18.22 -17.93
CA TYR A 250 -5.59 -17.88 -18.14
C TYR A 250 -5.01 -18.72 -19.29
N LYS A 251 -4.35 -18.05 -20.24
CA LYS A 251 -3.74 -18.67 -21.43
C LYS A 251 -2.23 -18.41 -21.55
N GLY A 252 -1.59 -17.97 -20.46
CA GLY A 252 -0.15 -17.70 -20.48
C GLY A 252 0.69 -18.97 -20.39
N GLU A 253 2.00 -18.80 -20.56
CA GLU A 253 2.98 -19.89 -20.61
C GLU A 253 3.37 -20.42 -19.22
N GLU A 254 3.16 -19.62 -18.18
CA GLU A 254 3.47 -19.99 -16.80
C GLU A 254 2.46 -21.04 -16.31
N ALA A 255 2.91 -22.29 -16.16
CA ALA A 255 2.10 -23.36 -15.59
C ALA A 255 2.73 -23.86 -14.29
N VAL A 256 1.90 -24.14 -13.30
CA VAL A 256 2.35 -24.87 -12.11
C VAL A 256 2.27 -26.34 -12.43
N ASP A 257 3.43 -26.98 -12.49
CA ASP A 257 3.52 -28.44 -12.50
C ASP A 257 2.90 -28.98 -11.21
N LEU A 258 1.98 -29.95 -11.31
CA LEU A 258 1.25 -30.55 -10.19
C LEU A 258 1.76 -31.94 -9.84
N ASP A 259 2.91 -32.34 -10.38
CA ASP A 259 3.55 -33.60 -10.02
C ASP A 259 3.80 -33.71 -8.51
N GLU A 260 3.75 -34.95 -8.01
CA GLU A 260 4.06 -35.22 -6.61
C GLU A 260 5.47 -34.75 -6.25
N LEU A 261 5.60 -34.18 -5.05
CA LEU A 261 6.90 -33.76 -4.54
C LEU A 261 7.85 -34.96 -4.42
N THR A 262 9.03 -34.81 -5.03
CA THR A 262 10.09 -35.81 -4.96
C THR A 262 10.62 -35.96 -3.53
N ALA A 263 11.35 -37.04 -3.26
CA ALA A 263 11.97 -37.26 -1.96
C ALA A 263 12.95 -36.15 -1.56
N ASP A 264 13.73 -35.64 -2.54
CA ASP A 264 14.69 -34.55 -2.33
C ASP A 264 13.97 -33.24 -2.01
N GLU A 265 12.83 -32.94 -2.65
CA GLU A 265 12.00 -31.76 -2.35
C GLU A 265 11.30 -31.87 -0.99
N LYS A 266 10.79 -33.06 -0.63
CA LYS A 266 10.21 -33.31 0.71
C LYS A 266 11.26 -33.11 1.80
N ARG A 267 12.50 -33.56 1.59
CA ARG A 267 13.63 -33.29 2.49
C ARG A 267 13.97 -31.80 2.51
N GLY A 268 13.99 -31.15 1.34
CA GLY A 268 14.15 -29.71 1.18
C GLY A 268 13.18 -28.91 2.04
N LEU A 269 11.88 -29.23 1.97
CA LEU A 269 10.83 -28.54 2.73
C LEU A 269 11.01 -28.71 4.24
N ARG A 270 11.44 -29.89 4.72
CA ARG A 270 11.73 -30.09 6.15
C ARG A 270 12.89 -29.22 6.60
N MET A 271 13.99 -29.20 5.84
CA MET A 271 15.18 -28.38 6.16
C MET A 271 14.87 -26.89 6.10
N ALA A 272 14.09 -26.45 5.12
CA ALA A 272 13.60 -25.08 5.02
C ALA A 272 12.75 -24.71 6.25
N GLY A 273 11.85 -25.59 6.67
CA GLY A 273 11.03 -25.40 7.88
C GLY A 273 11.86 -25.28 9.15
N ILE A 274 12.88 -26.14 9.33
CA ILE A 274 13.80 -26.06 10.47
C ILE A 274 14.60 -24.75 10.44
N ALA A 275 15.17 -24.39 9.29
CA ALA A 275 15.92 -23.14 9.13
C ALA A 275 15.05 -21.91 9.39
N LEU A 276 13.78 -21.95 8.96
CA LEU A 276 12.80 -20.91 9.24
C LEU A 276 12.50 -20.82 10.74
N LEU A 277 12.27 -21.94 11.42
CA LEU A 277 12.02 -21.95 12.87
C LEU A 277 13.22 -21.41 13.66
N ILE A 278 14.44 -21.80 13.28
CA ILE A 278 15.67 -21.26 13.89
C ILE A 278 15.75 -19.75 13.65
N PHE A 279 15.53 -19.29 12.42
CA PHE A 279 15.56 -17.87 12.09
C PHE A 279 14.52 -17.08 12.88
N VAL A 280 13.27 -17.53 12.92
CA VAL A 280 12.19 -16.90 13.70
C VAL A 280 12.54 -16.91 15.18
N GLY A 281 13.04 -18.02 15.72
CA GLY A 281 13.49 -18.11 17.11
C GLY A 281 14.59 -17.09 17.43
N THR A 282 15.56 -16.91 16.54
CA THR A 282 16.62 -15.89 16.67
C THR A 282 16.04 -14.48 16.65
N ILE A 283 15.14 -14.16 15.71
CA ILE A 283 14.50 -12.83 15.67
C ILE A 283 13.67 -12.59 16.94
N VAL A 284 12.92 -13.59 17.41
CA VAL A 284 12.16 -13.52 18.66
C VAL A 284 13.10 -13.26 19.84
N ALA A 285 14.22 -13.96 19.95
CA ALA A 285 15.21 -13.74 21.00
C ALA A 285 15.85 -12.34 20.94
N LEU A 286 15.97 -11.75 19.75
CA LEU A 286 16.52 -10.41 19.55
C LEU A 286 15.49 -9.27 19.76
N VAL A 287 14.20 -9.59 19.88
CA VAL A 287 13.11 -8.60 19.95
C VAL A 287 12.29 -8.69 21.24
N VAL A 288 11.94 -9.90 21.68
CA VAL A 288 10.95 -10.12 22.76
C VAL A 288 11.51 -9.88 24.17
N PRO A 289 12.72 -10.34 24.53
CA PRO A 289 13.26 -10.08 25.87
C PRO A 289 13.35 -8.58 26.20
N GLU A 290 13.27 -8.25 27.48
CA GLU A 290 13.55 -6.90 27.96
C GLU A 290 15.03 -6.58 27.71
N GLY A 291 15.32 -5.38 27.17
CA GLY A 291 16.68 -5.01 26.77
C GLY A 291 17.21 -5.68 25.50
N ALA A 292 16.37 -6.40 24.74
CA ALA A 292 16.81 -7.05 23.51
C ALA A 292 17.30 -6.04 22.45
N ILE A 293 18.32 -6.44 21.70
CA ILE A 293 19.13 -5.57 20.83
C ILE A 293 18.29 -4.82 19.78
N LEU A 294 17.22 -5.44 19.28
CA LEU A 294 16.41 -4.83 18.21
C LEU A 294 15.27 -3.93 18.71
N ARG A 295 15.11 -3.77 20.03
CA ARG A 295 14.14 -2.84 20.61
C ARG A 295 14.66 -1.40 20.49
N ASN A 296 13.78 -0.43 20.73
CA ASN A 296 14.18 0.97 20.81
C ASN A 296 15.15 1.14 22.00
N PRO A 297 16.38 1.66 21.78
CA PRO A 297 17.38 1.80 22.85
C PRO A 297 16.96 2.74 23.99
N GLU A 298 16.11 3.73 23.70
CA GLU A 298 15.66 4.75 24.65
C GLU A 298 14.40 4.31 25.40
N THR A 299 13.42 3.76 24.67
CA THR A 299 12.08 3.47 25.23
C THR A 299 11.85 1.99 25.54
N GLY A 300 12.71 1.09 25.06
CA GLY A 300 12.47 -0.34 25.10
C GLY A 300 11.26 -0.79 24.25
N GLY A 301 10.65 0.10 23.45
CA GLY A 301 9.51 -0.23 22.60
C GLY A 301 9.90 -1.09 21.38
N ILE A 302 8.98 -1.95 20.92
CA ILE A 302 9.19 -2.81 19.73
C ILE A 302 8.73 -2.10 18.44
N MET A 303 7.82 -1.12 18.54
CA MET A 303 7.24 -0.44 17.38
C MET A 303 8.03 0.83 17.00
N LYS A 304 7.68 1.98 17.57
CA LYS A 304 8.23 3.28 17.15
C LYS A 304 9.72 3.41 17.50
N GLY A 305 10.54 3.67 16.48
CA GLY A 305 11.97 3.92 16.64
C GLY A 305 12.81 2.69 17.04
N SER A 306 12.26 1.47 16.92
CA SER A 306 13.02 0.25 17.16
C SER A 306 13.88 -0.13 15.96
N ALA A 307 15.02 -0.77 16.21
CA ALA A 307 15.85 -1.33 15.15
C ALA A 307 15.15 -2.49 14.42
N PHE A 308 14.21 -3.18 15.08
CA PHE A 308 13.36 -4.20 14.47
C PHE A 308 12.52 -3.64 13.31
N MET A 309 11.78 -2.55 13.54
CA MET A 309 10.94 -1.97 12.49
C MET A 309 11.77 -1.29 11.39
N ALA A 310 12.90 -0.67 11.74
CA ALA A 310 13.83 -0.11 10.77
C ALA A 310 14.52 -1.20 9.92
N GLY A 311 14.80 -2.35 10.51
CA GLY A 311 15.45 -3.51 9.88
C GLY A 311 14.49 -4.51 9.24
N LEU A 312 13.21 -4.17 9.09
CA LEU A 312 12.20 -5.13 8.64
C LEU A 312 12.48 -5.66 7.22
N VAL A 313 12.93 -4.79 6.31
CA VAL A 313 13.29 -5.19 4.93
C VAL A 313 14.41 -6.24 4.91
N PRO A 314 15.60 -6.02 5.52
CA PRO A 314 16.63 -7.05 5.56
C PRO A 314 16.19 -8.31 6.32
N ILE A 315 15.35 -8.19 7.37
CA ILE A 315 14.75 -9.35 8.04
C ILE A 315 13.91 -10.18 7.06
N ILE A 316 13.09 -9.53 6.21
CA ILE A 316 12.31 -10.21 5.17
C ILE A 316 13.20 -10.85 4.11
N THR A 317 14.27 -10.15 3.69
CA THR A 317 15.25 -10.73 2.78
C THR A 317 15.83 -12.01 3.37
N LEU A 318 16.23 -12.01 4.64
CA LEU A 318 16.74 -13.18 5.35
C LEU A 318 15.68 -14.26 5.54
N PHE A 319 14.42 -13.87 5.78
CA PHE A 319 13.28 -14.77 5.91
C PHE A 319 13.07 -15.63 4.66
N PHE A 320 13.32 -15.08 3.46
CA PHE A 320 13.28 -15.86 2.22
C PHE A 320 14.62 -16.53 1.91
N LEU A 321 15.72 -15.82 2.14
CA LEU A 321 17.06 -16.29 1.80
C LEU A 321 17.45 -17.54 2.60
N ILE A 322 17.30 -17.52 3.93
CA ILE A 322 17.78 -18.60 4.81
C ILE A 322 17.04 -19.91 4.53
N PRO A 323 15.69 -19.96 4.54
CA PRO A 323 14.96 -21.17 4.16
C PRO A 323 15.17 -21.54 2.69
N GLY A 324 15.30 -20.56 1.80
CA GLY A 324 15.55 -20.78 0.38
C GLY A 324 16.87 -21.52 0.11
N VAL A 325 17.95 -21.10 0.78
CA VAL A 325 19.26 -21.78 0.73
C VAL A 325 19.19 -23.15 1.39
N ALA A 326 18.60 -23.24 2.59
CA ALA A 326 18.46 -24.53 3.29
C ALA A 326 17.67 -25.56 2.47
N TYR A 327 16.58 -25.12 1.83
CA TYR A 327 15.83 -25.91 0.87
C TYR A 327 16.73 -26.36 -0.28
N GLY A 328 17.43 -25.41 -0.93
CA GLY A 328 18.18 -25.69 -2.14
C GLY A 328 19.35 -26.65 -1.91
N ILE A 329 20.02 -26.55 -0.76
CA ILE A 329 21.08 -27.50 -0.37
C ILE A 329 20.46 -28.89 -0.18
N ALA A 330 19.36 -28.99 0.57
CA ALA A 330 18.73 -30.27 0.88
C ALA A 330 18.01 -30.91 -0.32
N ALA A 331 17.50 -30.12 -1.25
CA ALA A 331 16.91 -30.54 -2.53
C ALA A 331 17.96 -30.69 -3.65
N LYS A 332 19.25 -30.43 -3.36
CA LYS A 332 20.37 -30.47 -4.32
C LYS A 332 20.26 -29.51 -5.51
N THR A 333 19.43 -28.48 -5.42
CA THR A 333 19.34 -27.39 -6.41
C THR A 333 20.40 -26.31 -6.19
N VAL A 334 21.00 -26.25 -5.00
CA VAL A 334 22.18 -25.43 -4.67
C VAL A 334 23.36 -26.37 -4.38
N LYS A 335 24.43 -26.24 -5.17
CA LYS A 335 25.67 -27.03 -5.00
C LYS A 335 26.83 -26.18 -4.50
N SER A 336 26.76 -24.86 -4.69
CA SER A 336 27.78 -23.90 -4.29
C SER A 336 27.18 -22.53 -3.99
N ASP A 337 27.96 -21.66 -3.34
CA ASP A 337 27.65 -20.24 -3.15
C ASP A 337 27.36 -19.51 -4.47
N LYS A 338 28.03 -19.90 -5.56
CA LYS A 338 27.82 -19.36 -6.91
C LYS A 338 26.38 -19.57 -7.40
N ASP A 339 25.72 -20.66 -7.02
CA ASP A 339 24.32 -20.89 -7.38
C ASP A 339 23.39 -19.88 -6.69
N VAL A 340 23.64 -19.58 -5.42
CA VAL A 340 22.89 -18.58 -4.65
C VAL A 340 23.04 -17.20 -5.27
N VAL A 341 24.27 -16.79 -5.59
CA VAL A 341 24.54 -15.51 -6.27
C VAL A 341 23.87 -15.47 -7.64
N ARG A 342 23.92 -16.57 -8.42
CA ARG A 342 23.24 -16.65 -9.72
C ARG A 342 21.73 -16.43 -9.59
N PHE A 343 21.07 -16.99 -8.57
CA PHE A 343 19.65 -16.77 -8.33
C PHE A 343 19.35 -15.31 -7.97
N MET A 344 20.16 -14.69 -7.12
CA MET A 344 20.05 -13.26 -6.81
C MET A 344 20.22 -12.39 -8.06
N SER A 345 21.27 -12.64 -8.86
CA SER A 345 21.56 -11.89 -10.08
C SER A 345 20.43 -12.04 -11.12
N LYS A 346 19.87 -13.24 -11.27
CA LYS A 346 18.73 -13.48 -12.16
C LYS A 346 17.49 -12.71 -11.69
N ALA A 347 17.22 -12.66 -10.38
CA ALA A 347 16.12 -11.86 -9.87
C ALA A 347 16.34 -10.37 -10.13
N MET A 348 17.55 -9.84 -9.88
CA MET A 348 17.88 -8.45 -10.16
C MET A 348 17.79 -8.08 -11.64
N SER A 349 18.19 -8.97 -12.56
CA SER A 349 18.12 -8.66 -14.00
C SER A 349 16.68 -8.47 -14.50
N THR A 350 15.72 -9.16 -13.90
CA THR A 350 14.28 -8.97 -14.22
C THR A 350 13.72 -7.62 -13.77
N MET A 351 14.45 -6.88 -12.91
CA MET A 351 14.03 -5.58 -12.38
C MET A 351 14.40 -4.39 -13.27
N GLY A 352 14.97 -4.60 -14.46
CA GLY A 352 15.38 -3.51 -15.36
C GLY A 352 14.24 -2.54 -15.69
N GLY A 353 13.06 -3.04 -16.04
CA GLY A 353 11.88 -2.20 -16.30
C GLY A 353 11.39 -1.44 -15.06
N TYR A 354 11.48 -2.07 -13.89
CA TYR A 354 11.15 -1.44 -12.62
C TYR A 354 12.10 -0.28 -12.29
N LEU A 355 13.41 -0.44 -12.50
CA LEU A 355 14.41 0.61 -12.24
C LEU A 355 14.13 1.88 -13.07
N VAL A 356 13.82 1.72 -14.35
CA VAL A 356 13.50 2.85 -15.25
C VAL A 356 12.23 3.56 -14.78
N LEU A 357 11.20 2.81 -14.45
CA LEU A 357 9.93 3.37 -13.97
C LEU A 357 10.09 4.07 -12.62
N ALA A 358 10.82 3.47 -11.68
CA ALA A 358 11.13 4.06 -10.38
C ALA A 358 11.93 5.35 -10.51
N PHE A 359 12.87 5.44 -11.46
CA PHE A 359 13.64 6.66 -11.71
C PHE A 359 12.75 7.84 -12.06
N VAL A 360 11.86 7.68 -13.04
CA VAL A 360 10.97 8.76 -13.49
C VAL A 360 9.91 9.07 -12.43
N ALA A 361 9.33 8.05 -11.79
CA ALA A 361 8.36 8.24 -10.72
C ALA A 361 8.97 9.02 -9.54
N ALA A 362 10.22 8.73 -9.17
CA ALA A 362 10.94 9.46 -8.14
C ALA A 362 11.11 10.95 -8.48
N GLN A 363 11.41 11.27 -9.74
CA GLN A 363 11.50 12.67 -10.17
C GLN A 363 10.15 13.37 -10.08
N PHE A 364 9.09 12.75 -10.60
CA PHE A 364 7.74 13.31 -10.49
C PHE A 364 7.36 13.64 -9.04
N VAL A 365 7.53 12.67 -8.13
CA VAL A 365 7.18 12.85 -6.70
C VAL A 365 8.02 13.97 -6.08
N ALA A 366 9.31 14.02 -6.39
CA ALA A 366 10.20 15.06 -5.90
C ALA A 366 9.81 16.44 -6.44
N TYR A 367 9.47 16.55 -7.71
CA TYR A 367 9.07 17.79 -8.39
C TYR A 367 7.72 18.29 -7.84
N PHE A 368 6.76 17.39 -7.68
CA PHE A 368 5.46 17.72 -7.12
C PHE A 368 5.57 18.20 -5.66
N LYS A 369 6.50 17.63 -4.91
CA LYS A 369 6.84 18.08 -3.55
C LYS A 369 7.57 19.43 -3.56
N TYR A 370 8.59 19.61 -4.39
CA TYR A 370 9.39 20.84 -4.48
C TYR A 370 8.54 22.06 -4.86
N THR A 371 7.59 21.86 -5.77
CA THR A 371 6.71 22.91 -6.28
C THR A 371 5.57 23.29 -5.32
N ASN A 372 5.43 22.57 -4.20
CA ASN A 372 4.35 22.70 -3.22
C ASN A 372 2.92 22.46 -3.76
N LEU A 373 2.76 22.05 -5.02
CA LEU A 373 1.44 21.87 -5.64
C LEU A 373 0.58 20.83 -4.91
N GLY A 374 1.18 19.76 -4.39
CA GLY A 374 0.46 18.77 -3.59
C GLY A 374 -0.13 19.37 -2.31
N THR A 375 0.65 20.19 -1.60
CA THR A 375 0.19 20.87 -0.39
C THR A 375 -0.90 21.89 -0.70
N ILE A 376 -0.73 22.68 -1.77
CA ILE A 376 -1.73 23.65 -2.24
C ILE A 376 -3.05 22.96 -2.56
N LEU A 377 -3.02 21.85 -3.29
CA LEU A 377 -4.21 21.07 -3.63
C LEU A 377 -4.91 20.54 -2.37
N ALA A 378 -4.14 20.03 -1.40
CA ALA A 378 -4.70 19.49 -0.17
C ALA A 378 -5.40 20.56 0.68
N VAL A 379 -4.78 21.74 0.83
CA VAL A 379 -5.37 22.85 1.60
C VAL A 379 -6.60 23.42 0.88
N LYS A 380 -6.52 23.71 -0.42
CA LYS A 380 -7.67 24.23 -1.19
C LYS A 380 -8.84 23.25 -1.22
N GLY A 381 -8.56 21.94 -1.27
CA GLY A 381 -9.60 20.91 -1.17
C GLY A 381 -10.27 20.89 0.20
N ALA A 382 -9.51 21.16 1.27
CA ALA A 382 -10.05 21.30 2.62
C ALA A 382 -10.92 22.55 2.77
N ASP A 383 -10.42 23.70 2.32
CA ASP A 383 -11.14 24.98 2.33
C ASP A 383 -12.45 24.90 1.56
N PHE A 384 -12.43 24.27 0.37
CA PHE A 384 -13.61 24.09 -0.45
C PHE A 384 -14.71 23.33 0.30
N LEU A 385 -14.35 22.21 0.95
CA LEU A 385 -15.32 21.41 1.68
C LEU A 385 -15.86 22.17 2.90
N GLN A 386 -15.01 22.89 3.63
CA GLN A 386 -15.44 23.74 4.74
C GLN A 386 -16.41 24.84 4.29
N ALA A 387 -16.16 25.47 3.14
CA ALA A 387 -17.00 26.53 2.59
C ALA A 387 -18.43 26.07 2.23
N THR A 388 -18.67 24.76 2.07
CA THR A 388 -20.02 24.23 1.79
C THR A 388 -20.98 24.38 2.97
N GLY A 389 -20.47 24.57 4.20
CA GLY A 389 -21.28 24.65 5.42
C GLY A 389 -21.96 23.33 5.81
N MET A 390 -21.60 22.20 5.20
CA MET A 390 -22.16 20.89 5.55
C MET A 390 -21.79 20.51 6.99
N THR A 391 -22.73 19.90 7.69
CA THR A 391 -22.53 19.33 9.03
C THR A 391 -23.01 17.89 9.08
N GLY A 392 -22.59 17.14 10.11
CA GLY A 392 -23.03 15.77 10.32
C GLY A 392 -22.57 14.78 9.25
N LEU A 393 -23.41 13.79 8.93
CA LEU A 393 -23.05 12.69 8.04
C LEU A 393 -22.67 13.12 6.62
N PRO A 394 -23.36 14.09 5.97
CA PRO A 394 -22.93 14.62 4.67
C PRO A 394 -21.50 15.17 4.69
N MET A 395 -21.10 15.84 5.77
CA MET A 395 -19.76 16.38 5.92
C MET A 395 -18.71 15.27 6.00
N ILE A 396 -18.99 14.21 6.76
CA ILE A 396 -18.08 13.07 6.90
C ILE A 396 -17.94 12.30 5.59
N ILE A 397 -19.02 12.07 4.86
CA ILE A 397 -18.98 11.43 3.54
C ILE A 397 -18.23 12.31 2.55
N GLY A 398 -18.50 13.62 2.54
CA GLY A 398 -17.77 14.58 1.73
C GLY A 398 -16.27 14.57 2.04
N PHE A 399 -15.91 14.46 3.32
CA PHE A 399 -14.53 14.38 3.77
C PHE A 399 -13.83 13.09 3.32
N ILE A 400 -14.52 11.94 3.39
CA ILE A 400 -14.01 10.67 2.84
C ILE A 400 -13.73 10.82 1.34
N ILE A 401 -14.65 11.42 0.58
CA ILE A 401 -14.51 11.61 -0.87
C ILE A 401 -13.35 12.55 -1.20
N VAL A 402 -13.21 13.67 -0.47
CA VAL A 402 -12.09 14.61 -0.65
C VAL A 402 -10.76 13.93 -0.31
N SER A 403 -10.69 13.18 0.80
CA SER A 403 -9.50 12.40 1.15
C SER A 403 -9.15 11.37 0.07
N ALA A 404 -10.15 10.61 -0.39
CA ALA A 404 -9.99 9.62 -1.45
C ALA A 404 -9.51 10.23 -2.78
N PHE A 405 -9.99 11.44 -3.11
CA PHE A 405 -9.57 12.18 -4.30
C PHE A 405 -8.14 12.70 -4.17
N ILE A 406 -7.79 13.37 -3.06
CA ILE A 406 -6.43 13.86 -2.80
C ILE A 406 -5.44 12.69 -2.79
N ASN A 407 -5.85 11.53 -2.29
CA ASN A 407 -5.04 10.32 -2.26
C ASN A 407 -4.61 9.82 -3.65
N LEU A 408 -5.35 10.15 -4.71
CA LEU A 408 -4.92 9.85 -6.08
C LEU A 408 -3.62 10.57 -6.46
N PHE A 409 -3.33 11.71 -5.82
CA PHE A 409 -2.17 12.57 -6.09
C PHE A 409 -1.07 12.46 -5.02
N ILE A 410 -1.44 12.23 -3.77
CA ILE A 410 -0.51 12.15 -2.64
C ILE A 410 -0.66 10.77 -1.98
N GLY A 411 0.13 9.78 -2.41
CA GLY A 411 0.00 8.40 -1.90
C GLY A 411 0.46 8.18 -0.45
N SER A 412 1.08 9.17 0.20
CA SER A 412 1.55 9.02 1.59
C SER A 412 0.45 9.37 2.60
N ALA A 413 0.11 8.43 3.48
CA ALA A 413 -0.91 8.60 4.50
C ALA A 413 -0.54 9.70 5.51
N SER A 414 0.63 9.62 6.12
CA SER A 414 1.08 10.65 7.07
C SER A 414 1.26 12.01 6.41
N ALA A 415 1.55 12.07 5.11
CA ALA A 415 1.73 13.34 4.42
C ALA A 415 0.46 14.12 4.21
N LYS A 416 -0.56 13.45 3.70
CA LYS A 416 -1.89 14.05 3.60
C LYS A 416 -2.43 14.40 4.98
N TRP A 417 -2.28 13.49 5.95
CA TRP A 417 -2.85 13.71 7.27
C TRP A 417 -2.23 14.88 8.03
N ALA A 418 -0.93 15.11 7.92
CA ALA A 418 -0.27 16.27 8.53
C ALA A 418 -0.77 17.63 8.00
N ILE A 419 -1.38 17.66 6.81
CA ILE A 419 -1.96 18.86 6.21
C ILE A 419 -3.47 18.94 6.51
N MET A 420 -4.17 17.80 6.40
CA MET A 420 -5.63 17.76 6.54
C MET A 420 -6.08 17.79 8.01
N ALA A 421 -5.36 17.13 8.92
CA ALA A 421 -5.76 17.03 10.33
C ALA A 421 -5.88 18.40 11.03
N PRO A 422 -4.92 19.34 10.91
CA PRO A 422 -5.03 20.69 11.48
C PRO A 422 -6.24 21.49 11.01
N VAL A 423 -6.79 21.17 9.83
CA VAL A 423 -7.97 21.84 9.28
C VAL A 423 -9.25 21.14 9.74
N PHE A 424 -9.31 19.82 9.52
CA PHE A 424 -10.54 19.06 9.70
C PHE A 424 -10.85 18.69 11.16
N ILE A 425 -9.84 18.39 11.97
CA ILE A 425 -10.06 18.00 13.37
C ILE A 425 -10.64 19.16 14.18
N PRO A 426 -10.04 20.37 14.21
CA PRO A 426 -10.59 21.48 14.97
C PRO A 426 -12.00 21.85 14.53
N MET A 427 -12.25 21.84 13.22
CA MET A 427 -13.57 22.12 12.65
C MET A 427 -14.61 21.09 13.10
N LEU A 428 -14.30 19.79 13.01
CA LEU A 428 -15.22 18.72 13.41
C LEU A 428 -15.42 18.66 14.94
N MET A 429 -14.40 18.99 15.73
CA MET A 429 -14.50 19.16 17.18
C MET A 429 -15.46 20.27 17.57
N ARG A 430 -15.43 21.43 16.88
CA ARG A 430 -16.35 22.55 17.15
C ARG A 430 -17.83 22.20 16.95
N ILE A 431 -18.12 21.21 16.10
CA ILE A 431 -19.48 20.70 15.89
C ILE A 431 -19.77 19.40 16.65
N GLY A 432 -18.91 19.05 17.62
CA GLY A 432 -19.12 17.99 18.60
C GLY A 432 -18.57 16.61 18.25
N TYR A 433 -17.78 16.46 17.18
CA TYR A 433 -17.16 15.19 16.80
C TYR A 433 -15.74 15.03 17.32
N SER A 434 -15.37 13.80 17.67
CA SER A 434 -14.04 13.51 18.19
C SER A 434 -12.95 13.52 17.09
N PRO A 435 -11.69 13.82 17.45
CA PRO A 435 -10.53 13.60 16.58
C PRO A 435 -10.41 12.16 16.07
N GLU A 436 -10.76 11.19 16.92
CA GLU A 436 -10.73 9.76 16.63
C GLU A 436 -11.64 9.39 15.47
N PHE A 437 -12.85 9.95 15.46
CA PHE A 437 -13.83 9.76 14.40
C PHE A 437 -13.38 10.39 13.08
N THR A 438 -12.84 11.60 13.17
CA THR A 438 -12.26 12.33 12.04
C THR A 438 -11.10 11.55 11.42
N GLN A 439 -10.25 10.93 12.26
CA GLN A 439 -9.16 10.06 11.82
C GLN A 439 -9.66 8.81 11.09
N VAL A 440 -10.75 8.18 11.54
CA VAL A 440 -11.32 7.03 10.83
C VAL A 440 -11.78 7.42 9.43
N ALA A 441 -12.53 8.52 9.30
CA ALA A 441 -13.00 9.00 8.00
C ALA A 441 -11.82 9.26 7.03
N TYR A 442 -10.73 9.82 7.54
CA TYR A 442 -9.50 9.99 6.78
C TYR A 442 -8.91 8.65 6.31
N ARG A 443 -8.78 7.66 7.22
CA ARG A 443 -8.20 6.34 6.94
C ARG A 443 -8.96 5.57 5.85
N ILE A 444 -10.28 5.74 5.78
CA ILE A 444 -11.11 5.16 4.73
C ILE A 444 -10.75 5.76 3.35
N GLY A 445 -10.73 7.09 3.24
CA GLY A 445 -10.39 7.74 1.98
C GLY A 445 -8.95 7.44 1.54
N ASP A 446 -8.01 7.50 2.47
CA ASP A 446 -6.59 7.22 2.25
C ASP A 446 -6.31 5.80 1.74
N SER A 447 -7.03 4.79 2.23
CA SER A 447 -6.74 3.41 1.87
C SER A 447 -7.39 3.01 0.54
N THR A 448 -8.65 3.36 0.34
CA THR A 448 -9.51 2.75 -0.68
C THR A 448 -9.14 3.11 -2.11
N THR A 449 -8.48 4.24 -2.35
CA THR A 449 -8.06 4.68 -3.69
C THR A 449 -6.59 4.42 -4.01
N ASN A 450 -5.80 3.85 -3.08
CA ASN A 450 -4.39 3.54 -3.32
C ASN A 450 -4.19 2.62 -4.52
N ILE A 451 -5.08 1.64 -4.70
CA ILE A 451 -5.01 0.62 -5.76
C ILE A 451 -5.37 1.13 -7.15
N ILE A 452 -5.92 2.34 -7.27
CA ILE A 452 -6.24 2.98 -8.55
C ILE A 452 -5.37 4.22 -8.83
N SER A 453 -4.50 4.61 -7.90
CA SER A 453 -3.57 5.71 -8.11
C SER A 453 -2.33 5.22 -8.87
N PRO A 454 -2.06 5.71 -10.09
CA PRO A 454 -0.80 5.43 -10.75
C PRO A 454 0.38 6.08 -10.03
N LEU A 455 0.12 7.10 -9.20
CA LEU A 455 1.12 7.88 -8.46
C LEU A 455 1.53 7.23 -7.13
N MET A 456 0.86 6.15 -6.74
CA MET A 456 1.21 5.38 -5.56
C MET A 456 2.61 4.78 -5.72
N SER A 457 3.44 4.88 -4.68
CA SER A 457 4.88 4.63 -4.76
C SER A 457 5.25 3.20 -5.18
N TYR A 458 4.41 2.22 -4.87
CA TYR A 458 4.57 0.81 -5.26
C TYR A 458 3.86 0.42 -6.56
N PHE A 459 3.04 1.30 -7.17
CA PHE A 459 2.24 0.96 -8.37
C PHE A 459 3.12 0.41 -9.51
N ALA A 460 4.29 1.03 -9.70
CA ALA A 460 5.31 0.60 -10.64
C ALA A 460 5.73 -0.87 -10.48
N VAL A 461 5.94 -1.29 -9.24
CA VAL A 461 6.32 -2.67 -8.89
C VAL A 461 5.18 -3.62 -9.24
N ILE A 462 3.94 -3.23 -8.95
CA ILE A 462 2.77 -4.08 -9.18
C ILE A 462 2.56 -4.31 -10.68
N VAL A 463 2.78 -3.28 -11.51
CA VAL A 463 2.79 -3.43 -12.97
C VAL A 463 3.86 -4.43 -13.42
N ALA A 464 5.09 -4.33 -12.88
CA ALA A 464 6.16 -5.26 -13.21
C ALA A 464 5.82 -6.72 -12.82
N PHE A 465 5.22 -6.93 -11.65
CA PHE A 465 4.75 -8.25 -11.24
C PHE A 465 3.64 -8.79 -12.15
N ALA A 466 2.72 -7.94 -12.59
CA ALA A 466 1.68 -8.34 -13.54
C ALA A 466 2.27 -8.70 -14.92
N GLN A 467 3.27 -7.95 -15.38
CA GLN A 467 4.01 -8.20 -16.62
C GLN A 467 4.82 -9.51 -16.61
N LYS A 468 5.00 -10.15 -15.45
CA LYS A 468 5.52 -11.53 -15.39
C LYS A 468 4.55 -12.51 -16.05
N TYR A 469 3.25 -12.36 -15.82
CA TYR A 469 2.21 -13.29 -16.26
C TYR A 469 1.51 -12.89 -17.56
N ASP A 470 1.48 -11.59 -17.86
CA ASP A 470 0.96 -11.06 -19.13
C ASP A 470 1.80 -9.86 -19.60
N LYS A 471 2.64 -10.08 -20.62
CA LYS A 471 3.54 -9.06 -21.17
C LYS A 471 2.80 -7.86 -21.78
N LYS A 472 1.53 -8.00 -22.14
CA LYS A 472 0.72 -6.93 -22.76
C LYS A 472 0.00 -6.07 -21.73
N ILE A 473 0.07 -6.42 -20.44
CA ILE A 473 -0.65 -5.68 -19.42
C ILE A 473 -0.07 -4.27 -19.28
N GLY A 474 -0.96 -3.28 -19.44
CA GLY A 474 -0.67 -1.86 -19.26
C GLY A 474 -1.22 -1.34 -17.93
N ILE A 475 -0.94 -0.06 -17.66
CA ILE A 475 -1.52 0.67 -16.52
C ILE A 475 -3.04 0.63 -16.57
N GLY A 476 -3.63 0.84 -17.75
CA GLY A 476 -5.08 0.86 -17.93
C GLY A 476 -5.76 -0.43 -17.51
N THR A 477 -5.23 -1.58 -17.94
CA THR A 477 -5.76 -2.90 -17.53
C THR A 477 -5.58 -3.13 -16.03
N LEU A 478 -4.44 -2.75 -15.43
CA LEU A 478 -4.28 -2.89 -13.99
C LEU A 478 -5.27 -2.01 -13.22
N ILE A 479 -5.40 -0.72 -13.58
CA ILE A 479 -6.36 0.19 -12.96
C ILE A 479 -7.80 -0.31 -13.16
N SER A 480 -8.19 -0.71 -14.37
CA SER A 480 -9.55 -1.20 -14.64
C SER A 480 -9.88 -2.47 -13.84
N THR A 481 -8.86 -3.29 -13.53
CA THR A 481 -8.96 -4.46 -12.65
C THR A 481 -9.14 -4.05 -11.19
N MET A 482 -8.54 -2.94 -10.74
CA MET A 482 -8.60 -2.46 -9.36
C MET A 482 -9.79 -1.55 -9.05
N VAL A 483 -10.36 -0.87 -10.04
CA VAL A 483 -11.52 0.03 -9.86
C VAL A 483 -12.69 -0.64 -9.13
N PRO A 484 -13.09 -1.88 -9.45
CA PRO A 484 -14.13 -2.57 -8.70
C PRO A 484 -13.82 -2.73 -7.22
N TYR A 485 -12.57 -3.06 -6.85
CA TYR A 485 -12.17 -3.15 -5.45
C TYR A 485 -12.25 -1.78 -4.78
N SER A 486 -11.71 -0.74 -5.43
CA SER A 486 -11.67 0.61 -4.86
C SER A 486 -13.07 1.15 -4.58
N MET A 487 -13.99 1.02 -5.55
CA MET A 487 -15.38 1.45 -5.40
C MET A 487 -16.10 0.67 -4.29
N MET A 488 -15.94 -0.65 -4.25
CA MET A 488 -16.64 -1.49 -3.28
C MET A 488 -16.06 -1.35 -1.87
N PHE A 489 -14.75 -1.13 -1.73
CA PHE A 489 -14.13 -0.81 -0.45
C PHE A 489 -14.57 0.57 0.04
N LEU A 490 -14.53 1.60 -0.81
CA LEU A 490 -14.99 2.94 -0.45
C LEU A 490 -16.45 2.92 0.01
N LEU A 491 -17.32 2.24 -0.74
CA LEU A 491 -18.73 2.10 -0.39
C LEU A 491 -18.92 1.30 0.90
N GLY A 492 -18.34 0.09 0.99
CA GLY A 492 -18.54 -0.79 2.13
C GLY A 492 -17.99 -0.22 3.43
N TRP A 493 -16.84 0.46 3.37
CA TRP A 493 -16.23 1.08 4.54
C TRP A 493 -16.97 2.35 4.96
N SER A 494 -17.48 3.13 4.00
CA SER A 494 -18.36 4.27 4.29
C SER A 494 -19.67 3.80 4.95
N ILE A 495 -20.28 2.72 4.46
CA ILE A 495 -21.48 2.11 5.08
C ILE A 495 -21.16 1.64 6.50
N LEU A 496 -20.00 0.99 6.71
CA LEU A 496 -19.57 0.58 8.05
C LEU A 496 -19.43 1.77 8.99
N LEU A 497 -18.87 2.90 8.51
CA LEU A 497 -18.78 4.13 9.29
C LEU A 497 -20.15 4.72 9.61
N ILE A 498 -21.09 4.70 8.66
CA ILE A 498 -22.48 5.15 8.87
C ILE A 498 -23.17 4.30 9.94
N ILE A 499 -22.99 2.98 9.93
CA ILE A 499 -23.53 2.08 10.96
C ILE A 499 -22.94 2.45 12.33
N TRP A 500 -21.63 2.69 12.40
CA TRP A 500 -20.97 3.14 13.64
C TRP A 500 -21.54 4.47 14.12
N PHE A 501 -21.76 5.41 13.20
CA PHE A 501 -22.35 6.73 13.46
C PHE A 501 -23.75 6.64 14.08
N ILE A 502 -24.61 5.79 13.52
CA ILE A 502 -25.99 5.63 14.00
C ILE A 502 -26.03 4.89 15.35
N THR A 503 -25.19 3.86 15.51
CA THR A 503 -25.17 3.05 16.74
C THR A 503 -24.46 3.73 17.90
N GLY A 504 -23.60 4.73 17.63
CA GLY A 504 -22.80 5.39 18.65
C GLY A 504 -21.77 4.46 19.29
N ALA A 505 -21.43 3.33 18.63
CA ALA A 505 -20.51 2.35 19.16
C ALA A 505 -19.12 2.98 19.39
N PRO A 506 -18.37 2.52 20.40
CA PRO A 506 -16.99 2.97 20.61
C PRO A 506 -16.12 2.58 19.41
N ILE A 507 -15.34 3.52 18.90
CA ILE A 507 -14.42 3.34 17.77
C ILE A 507 -13.18 2.55 18.21
N GLY A 508 -12.82 2.70 19.48
CA GLY A 508 -11.74 2.00 20.17
C GLY A 508 -11.92 2.12 21.69
N PRO A 509 -10.97 1.61 22.48
CA PRO A 509 -10.98 1.81 23.94
C PRO A 509 -11.04 3.30 24.27
N ASP A 510 -12.05 3.69 25.05
CA ASP A 510 -12.33 5.08 25.46
C ASP A 510 -12.46 6.11 24.31
N ALA A 511 -12.71 5.64 23.09
CA ALA A 511 -12.82 6.48 21.89
C ALA A 511 -14.25 6.42 21.33
N PHE A 512 -14.98 7.53 21.39
CA PHE A 512 -16.36 7.65 20.90
C PHE A 512 -16.46 8.61 19.72
N ILE A 513 -17.59 8.58 19.02
CA ILE A 513 -17.83 9.45 17.85
C ILE A 513 -18.01 10.91 18.24
N LYS A 514 -18.75 11.15 19.34
CA LYS A 514 -18.98 12.49 19.87
C LYS A 514 -18.07 12.72 21.07
N LEU A 515 -17.64 13.97 21.23
CA LEU A 515 -16.98 14.38 22.46
C LEU A 515 -17.97 14.21 23.63
N PRO A 516 -17.53 13.72 24.80
CA PRO A 516 -18.37 13.74 26.00
C PRO A 516 -18.76 15.19 26.29
N MET A 517 -20.06 15.41 26.51
CA MET A 517 -20.60 16.74 26.87
C MET A 517 -20.09 17.20 28.23
#